data_AF-A0A8T4BG11-F1
#
_entry.id   AF-A0A8T4BG11-F1
#
_cell.length_a   1.000
_cell.length_b   1.000
_cell.length_c   1.000
_cell.angle_alpha   90.00
_cell.angle_beta   90.00
_cell.angle_gamma   90.00
#
_symmetry.space_group_name_H-M   'P 1'
#
loop_
_entity.id
_entity.type
_entity.pdbx_description
1 polymer ?
#
loop_
_entity_poly.entity_id
_entity_poly.type
_entity_poly.pdbx_seq_one_letter_code
_entity_poly.pdbx_strand_id
1 'polypeptide(L)'
;MDETPPPTKISPIQGEQTLTEGLAQQPQVSTSTPSLAPNEPLSSHHGSPQPMSATPPQTQFIQAQTQPMGMGMGMVPQQVMYIPLKYTPQTNYRTIAYIVLAAGICISIMLSIVSTFTGSAIVEALSSVMCCGSFTGVVFLDVAYYKGKADWQQANGMANGGSTTSMVIELIIGVICVVLFLLLLLGLSLE
;
A
#
# COMPACT_ATOMS: atom_id res chain seq x y z
N MET A 1 -51.38 9.42 -51.69
CA MET A 1 -50.18 9.75 -52.48
C MET A 1 -49.16 10.22 -51.49
N ASP A 2 -48.16 9.39 -51.20
CA ASP A 2 -46.98 9.75 -50.42
C ASP A 2 -45.88 8.83 -50.96
N GLU A 3 -44.83 9.42 -51.54
CA GLU A 3 -43.79 8.69 -52.27
C GLU A 3 -42.46 8.69 -51.49
N THR A 4 -41.79 7.55 -51.51
CA THR A 4 -40.54 7.20 -50.81
C THR A 4 -39.34 8.10 -51.20
N PRO A 5 -38.26 8.20 -50.39
CA PRO A 5 -37.23 7.14 -50.37
C PRO A 5 -36.55 6.84 -48.99
N PRO A 6 -35.80 5.72 -48.87
CA PRO A 6 -35.21 5.23 -47.61
C PRO A 6 -33.80 5.79 -47.27
N PRO A 7 -33.32 5.63 -46.03
CA PRO A 7 -31.99 6.10 -45.60
C PRO A 7 -30.83 5.29 -46.20
N THR A 8 -29.76 6.01 -46.58
CA THR A 8 -28.59 5.51 -47.31
C THR A 8 -27.57 4.77 -46.43
N LYS A 9 -26.95 3.72 -47.00
CA LYS A 9 -25.78 2.99 -46.45
C LYS A 9 -24.50 3.40 -47.17
N ILE A 10 -23.40 3.63 -46.46
CA ILE A 10 -22.03 3.74 -47.01
C ILE A 10 -21.08 2.92 -46.11
N SER A 11 -20.09 2.23 -46.71
CA SER A 11 -19.17 1.27 -46.08
C SER A 11 -17.69 1.63 -46.34
N PRO A 12 -16.74 1.03 -45.61
CA PRO A 12 -15.68 0.19 -46.22
C PRO A 12 -15.88 -1.31 -45.82
N ILE A 13 -15.50 -2.41 -46.53
CA ILE A 13 -14.30 -2.79 -47.33
C ILE A 13 -13.09 -3.08 -46.40
N GLN A 14 -12.33 -4.20 -46.40
CA GLN A 14 -12.31 -5.56 -47.02
C GLN A 14 -11.47 -6.49 -46.08
N GLY A 15 -11.58 -7.82 -46.04
CA GLY A 15 -12.57 -8.73 -46.64
C GLY A 15 -12.13 -10.17 -47.03
N GLU A 16 -10.89 -10.63 -46.80
CA GLU A 16 -10.38 -11.91 -47.35
C GLU A 16 -10.19 -13.07 -46.34
N GLN A 17 -10.53 -14.28 -46.79
CA GLN A 17 -10.42 -15.57 -46.08
C GLN A 17 -9.31 -16.44 -46.71
N THR A 18 -9.05 -17.64 -46.13
CA THR A 18 -8.77 -18.96 -46.77
C THR A 18 -7.78 -19.74 -45.86
N LEU A 19 -8.22 -20.69 -45.01
CA LEU A 19 -8.62 -22.10 -45.25
C LEU A 19 -7.45 -23.10 -45.24
N THR A 20 -7.39 -23.95 -44.21
CA THR A 20 -7.32 -25.45 -44.22
C THR A 20 -7.27 -25.90 -42.75
N GLU A 21 -8.27 -26.52 -42.13
CA GLU A 21 -8.87 -27.85 -42.35
C GLU A 21 -8.08 -29.00 -41.70
N GLY A 22 -8.71 -29.76 -40.79
CA GLY A 22 -8.25 -31.12 -40.40
C GLY A 22 -8.21 -31.50 -38.91
N LEU A 23 -9.26 -32.19 -38.42
CA LEU A 23 -9.28 -33.21 -37.35
C LEU A 23 -8.87 -32.79 -35.89
N ALA A 24 -9.45 -33.32 -34.80
CA ALA A 24 -10.50 -34.34 -34.62
C ALA A 24 -11.36 -34.07 -33.36
N GLN A 25 -12.53 -34.72 -33.28
CA GLN A 25 -13.48 -34.63 -32.16
C GLN A 25 -12.98 -35.16 -30.80
N GLN A 26 -13.67 -34.65 -29.77
CA GLN A 26 -13.87 -35.16 -28.40
C GLN A 26 -14.11 -36.68 -28.32
N PRO A 27 -13.99 -37.30 -27.14
CA PRO A 27 -15.25 -37.54 -26.40
C PRO A 27 -15.17 -37.41 -24.87
N GLN A 28 -16.23 -36.83 -24.29
CA GLN A 28 -16.75 -37.31 -23.01
C GLN A 28 -17.74 -38.46 -23.31
N VAL A 29 -17.88 -39.44 -22.42
CA VAL A 29 -19.15 -40.12 -22.03
C VAL A 29 -18.88 -41.16 -20.92
N SER A 30 -19.91 -41.45 -20.12
CA SER A 30 -19.88 -42.11 -18.80
C SER A 30 -20.16 -43.63 -18.82
N THR A 31 -20.41 -44.18 -17.61
CA THR A 31 -20.97 -45.53 -17.23
C THR A 31 -19.93 -46.64 -17.02
N SER A 32 -20.08 -47.60 -16.08
CA SER A 32 -21.25 -48.07 -15.28
C SER A 32 -20.87 -48.69 -13.91
N THR A 33 -21.80 -48.72 -12.93
CA THR A 33 -21.75 -49.50 -11.66
C THR A 33 -22.31 -50.93 -11.85
N PRO A 34 -22.05 -51.94 -10.98
CA PRO A 34 -23.00 -52.24 -9.86
C PRO A 34 -22.49 -53.03 -8.60
N SER A 35 -23.20 -52.86 -7.46
CA SER A 35 -23.43 -53.84 -6.33
C SER A 35 -22.26 -54.31 -5.43
N LEU A 36 -22.36 -54.65 -4.13
CA LEU A 36 -23.45 -54.79 -3.12
C LEU A 36 -23.09 -54.06 -1.77
N ALA A 37 -24.07 -53.90 -0.87
CA ALA A 37 -23.94 -53.36 0.51
C ALA A 37 -23.81 -54.49 1.59
N PRO A 38 -23.93 -54.25 2.92
CA PRO A 38 -23.68 -53.06 3.75
C PRO A 38 -22.64 -53.33 4.88
N ASN A 39 -22.30 -52.32 5.71
CA ASN A 39 -22.16 -52.39 7.19
C ASN A 39 -21.36 -51.19 7.74
N GLU A 40 -21.96 -50.42 8.65
CA GLU A 40 -21.21 -49.62 9.62
C GLU A 40 -20.58 -50.56 10.67
N PRO A 41 -19.46 -50.17 11.29
CA PRO A 41 -19.64 -49.73 12.66
C PRO A 41 -18.84 -48.47 13.06
N LEU A 42 -19.51 -47.69 13.90
CA LEU A 42 -18.97 -46.68 14.81
C LEU A 42 -17.57 -47.01 15.36
N SER A 43 -16.60 -46.12 15.18
CA SER A 43 -15.42 -46.04 16.05
C SER A 43 -14.85 -44.61 16.11
N SER A 44 -14.13 -44.30 17.18
CA SER A 44 -14.02 -42.95 17.73
C SER A 44 -12.68 -42.24 17.50
N HIS A 45 -12.75 -40.91 17.62
CA HIS A 45 -11.70 -39.99 18.11
C HIS A 45 -10.56 -39.49 17.19
N HIS A 46 -10.26 -38.21 17.43
CA HIS A 46 -9.01 -37.48 17.16
C HIS A 46 -8.68 -37.08 15.71
N GLY A 47 -9.28 -35.97 15.25
CA GLY A 47 -8.91 -35.27 14.02
C GLY A 47 -8.06 -34.01 14.28
N SER A 48 -6.89 -33.93 13.65
CA SER A 48 -5.91 -32.83 13.73
C SER A 48 -6.45 -31.47 13.25
N PRO A 49 -5.83 -30.34 13.66
CA PRO A 49 -6.24 -29.00 13.23
C PRO A 49 -6.15 -28.80 11.71
N GLN A 50 -7.11 -28.05 11.17
CA GLN A 50 -7.20 -27.72 9.74
C GLN A 50 -5.98 -26.91 9.26
N PRO A 51 -5.48 -27.14 8.03
CA PRO A 51 -4.51 -26.24 7.43
C PRO A 51 -5.20 -24.91 7.09
N MET A 52 -4.89 -23.86 7.85
CA MET A 52 -5.26 -22.49 7.47
C MET A 52 -4.61 -22.15 6.13
N SER A 53 -5.41 -21.66 5.19
CA SER A 53 -4.92 -21.15 3.90
C SER A 53 -4.08 -19.90 4.14
N ALA A 54 -2.76 -20.05 4.22
CA ALA A 54 -1.84 -18.95 4.34
C ALA A 54 -1.84 -18.13 3.04
N THR A 55 -2.28 -16.88 3.12
CA THR A 55 -2.12 -15.89 2.04
C THR A 55 -0.65 -15.85 1.60
N PRO A 56 -0.32 -16.03 0.31
CA PRO A 56 1.07 -16.09 -0.12
C PRO A 56 1.77 -14.76 0.17
N PRO A 57 2.99 -14.78 0.76
CA PRO A 57 3.73 -13.56 1.03
C PRO A 57 4.07 -12.84 -0.29
N GLN A 58 4.06 -11.51 -0.25
CA GLN A 58 4.47 -10.66 -1.37
C GLN A 58 5.91 -10.99 -1.76
N THR A 59 6.06 -11.76 -2.84
CA THR A 59 7.31 -12.39 -3.24
C THR A 59 7.90 -11.62 -4.41
N GLN A 60 9.06 -10.98 -4.21
CA GLN A 60 9.74 -10.23 -5.26
C GLN A 60 11.11 -10.85 -5.58
N PHE A 61 11.33 -11.07 -6.87
CA PHE A 61 12.54 -11.69 -7.41
C PHE A 61 13.67 -10.68 -7.47
N ILE A 62 14.72 -10.88 -6.66
CA ILE A 62 16.02 -10.31 -6.95
C ILE A 62 16.69 -11.24 -7.97
N GLN A 63 16.72 -10.80 -9.23
CA GLN A 63 17.52 -11.48 -10.26
C GLN A 63 18.99 -11.25 -9.94
N ALA A 64 19.59 -12.15 -9.17
CA ALA A 64 21.03 -12.17 -8.94
C ALA A 64 21.73 -12.17 -10.31
N GLN A 65 22.55 -11.15 -10.56
CA GLN A 65 23.19 -10.91 -11.84
C GLN A 65 24.24 -12.00 -12.09
N THR A 66 23.84 -13.06 -12.78
CA THR A 66 24.70 -14.21 -13.09
C THR A 66 25.81 -13.78 -14.04
N GLN A 67 27.06 -13.79 -13.58
CA GLN A 67 28.20 -13.73 -14.48
C GLN A 67 28.19 -14.95 -15.40
N PRO A 68 28.48 -14.79 -16.70
CA PRO A 68 28.60 -15.90 -17.63
C PRO A 68 29.94 -16.63 -17.40
N MET A 69 30.04 -17.42 -16.33
CA MET A 69 31.15 -18.35 -16.15
C MET A 69 30.93 -19.57 -17.06
N GLY A 70 31.96 -19.91 -17.83
CA GLY A 70 31.82 -20.71 -19.06
C GLY A 70 31.51 -22.20 -18.88
N MET A 71 31.24 -22.83 -20.04
CA MET A 71 30.97 -24.27 -20.25
C MET A 71 31.61 -25.21 -19.21
N GLY A 72 30.76 -25.84 -18.39
CA GLY A 72 31.13 -26.92 -17.49
C GLY A 72 29.89 -27.56 -16.88
N MET A 73 29.72 -28.87 -17.11
CA MET A 73 28.60 -29.70 -16.66
C MET A 73 28.16 -29.43 -15.20
N GLY A 74 26.95 -28.90 -15.03
CA GLY A 74 26.30 -28.75 -13.73
C GLY A 74 25.18 -27.72 -13.76
N MET A 75 23.92 -28.18 -13.78
CA MET A 75 22.80 -27.32 -13.41
C MET A 75 22.89 -27.04 -11.91
N VAL A 76 23.66 -26.03 -11.52
CA VAL A 76 23.61 -25.49 -10.16
C VAL A 76 22.17 -24.97 -9.97
N PRO A 77 21.37 -25.54 -9.05
CA PRO A 77 20.01 -25.05 -8.85
C PRO A 77 20.12 -23.61 -8.38
N GLN A 78 19.55 -22.68 -9.14
CA GLN A 78 19.56 -21.27 -8.80
C GLN A 78 18.65 -21.06 -7.59
N GLN A 79 19.25 -21.13 -6.39
CA GLN A 79 18.55 -20.98 -5.12
C GLN A 79 18.03 -19.55 -5.03
N VAL A 80 16.74 -19.37 -5.35
CA VAL A 80 16.04 -18.10 -5.18
C VAL A 80 15.85 -17.87 -3.68
N MET A 81 16.86 -17.27 -3.05
CA MET A 81 16.80 -16.89 -1.65
C MET A 81 15.84 -15.70 -1.50
N TYR A 82 14.67 -15.96 -0.92
CA TYR A 82 13.72 -14.92 -0.59
C TYR A 82 14.22 -14.11 0.62
N ILE A 83 14.80 -12.95 0.33
CA ILE A 83 15.21 -11.98 1.34
C ILE A 83 14.00 -11.09 1.64
N PRO A 84 13.41 -11.13 2.86
CA PRO A 84 12.29 -10.27 3.21
C PRO A 84 12.77 -8.82 3.33
N LEU A 85 12.58 -8.04 2.26
CA LEU A 85 12.94 -6.63 2.20
C LEU A 85 12.07 -5.83 3.19
N LYS A 86 12.71 -5.31 4.25
CA LYS A 86 12.09 -4.43 5.24
C LYS A 86 12.67 -3.04 5.12
N TYR A 87 11.82 -2.01 5.09
CA TYR A 87 12.25 -0.63 5.10
C TYR A 87 12.96 -0.29 6.42
N THR A 88 14.29 -0.11 6.33
CA THR A 88 15.15 0.38 7.41
C THR A 88 15.62 1.79 7.06
N PRO A 89 14.98 2.85 7.57
CA PRO A 89 15.33 4.22 7.20
C PRO A 89 16.70 4.62 7.78
N GLN A 90 17.46 5.38 7.01
CA GLN A 90 18.76 5.93 7.42
C GLN A 90 18.57 7.00 8.52
N THR A 91 17.51 7.81 8.41
CA THR A 91 17.04 8.73 9.45
C THR A 91 15.68 8.27 9.97
N ASN A 92 15.56 7.99 11.27
CA ASN A 92 14.30 7.51 11.85
C ASN A 92 13.31 8.65 12.13
N TYR A 93 12.70 9.19 11.05
CA TYR A 93 11.72 10.27 11.10
C TYR A 93 10.53 9.98 12.03
N ARG A 94 10.10 8.72 12.19
CA ARG A 94 9.04 8.35 13.15
C ARG A 94 9.46 8.59 14.60
N THR A 95 10.67 8.18 14.99
CA THR A 95 11.18 8.46 16.34
C THR A 95 11.32 9.97 16.57
N ILE A 96 11.76 10.73 15.57
CA ILE A 96 11.83 12.20 15.65
C ILE A 96 10.42 12.80 15.82
N ALA A 97 9.43 12.33 15.06
CA ALA A 97 8.03 12.77 15.17
C ALA A 97 7.47 12.52 16.58
N TYR A 98 7.71 11.35 17.17
CA TYR A 98 7.28 11.07 18.55
C TYR A 98 7.97 11.99 19.57
N ILE A 99 9.25 12.32 19.39
CA ILE A 99 9.97 13.26 20.26
C ILE A 99 9.38 14.68 20.13
N VAL A 100 9.12 15.16 18.91
CA VAL A 100 8.54 16.48 18.66
C VAL A 100 7.13 16.58 19.25
N LEU A 101 6.29 15.56 19.05
CA LEU A 101 4.94 15.50 19.61
C LEU A 101 4.96 15.50 21.14
N ALA A 102 5.78 14.64 21.75
CA ALA A 102 5.89 14.56 23.20
C ALA A 102 6.42 15.86 23.81
N ALA A 103 7.43 16.48 23.20
CA ALA A 103 7.96 17.76 23.64
C ALA A 103 6.91 18.88 23.55
N GLY A 104 6.20 18.99 22.43
CA GLY A 104 5.14 19.99 22.23
C GLY A 104 3.99 19.87 23.22
N ILE A 105 3.48 18.65 23.43
CA ILE A 105 2.42 18.37 24.40
C ILE A 105 2.89 18.68 25.83
N CYS A 106 4.08 18.22 26.23
CA CYS A 106 4.61 18.50 27.56
C CYS A 106 4.81 20.00 27.81
N ILE A 107 5.36 20.74 26.84
CA ILE A 107 5.55 22.19 26.96
C ILE A 107 4.20 22.91 27.02
N SER A 108 3.23 22.55 26.18
CA SER A 108 1.88 23.10 26.21
C SER A 108 1.21 22.89 27.56
N ILE A 109 1.22 21.66 28.12
CA ILE A 109 0.64 21.39 29.44
C ILE A 109 1.30 22.27 30.52
N MET A 110 2.63 22.40 30.51
CA MET A 110 3.35 23.24 31.48
C MET A 110 3.01 24.73 31.33
N LEU A 111 2.92 25.24 30.10
CA LEU A 111 2.50 26.63 29.84
C LEU A 111 1.04 26.87 30.26
N SER A 112 0.12 25.94 30.01
CA SER A 112 -1.28 26.07 30.47
C SER A 112 -1.40 26.09 31.99
N ILE A 113 -0.58 25.31 32.71
CA ILE A 113 -0.49 25.37 34.17
C ILE A 113 0.03 26.73 34.62
N VAL A 114 1.10 27.25 34.01
CA VAL A 114 1.65 28.59 34.33
C VAL A 114 0.64 29.70 34.03
N SER A 115 -0.09 29.62 32.91
CA SER A 115 -1.17 30.57 32.60
C SER A 115 -2.23 30.57 33.70
N THR A 116 -2.67 29.39 34.15
CA THR A 116 -3.68 29.25 35.23
C THR A 116 -3.24 29.93 36.53
N PHE A 117 -1.95 29.87 36.88
CA PHE A 117 -1.41 30.55 38.07
C PHE A 117 -1.16 32.05 37.90
N THR A 118 -0.94 32.53 36.66
CA THR A 118 -0.55 33.91 36.36
C THR A 118 -1.65 34.76 35.74
N GLY A 119 -2.77 34.15 35.34
CA GLY A 119 -3.86 34.81 34.59
C GLY A 119 -3.43 35.37 33.23
N SER A 120 -2.31 34.90 32.67
CA SER A 120 -1.64 35.54 31.54
C SER A 120 -2.08 34.97 30.19
N ALA A 121 -2.99 35.68 29.50
CA ALA A 121 -3.47 35.32 28.16
C ALA A 121 -2.35 35.04 27.15
N ILE A 122 -1.23 35.79 27.20
CA ILE A 122 -0.05 35.56 26.36
C ILE A 122 0.56 34.17 26.59
N VAL A 123 0.60 33.69 27.84
CA VAL A 123 1.13 32.35 28.19
C VAL A 123 0.17 31.25 27.71
N GLU A 124 -1.14 31.50 27.77
CA GLU A 124 -2.15 30.61 27.19
C GLU A 124 -2.04 30.51 25.67
N ALA A 125 -1.89 31.63 24.98
CA ALA A 125 -1.69 31.66 23.53
C ALA A 125 -0.39 30.95 23.13
N LEU A 126 0.71 31.15 23.86
CA LEU A 126 1.97 30.42 23.65
C LEU A 126 1.81 28.91 23.86
N SER A 127 1.00 28.47 24.83
CA SER A 127 0.66 27.04 24.99
C SER A 127 -0.03 26.48 23.74
N SER A 128 -1.04 27.19 23.23
CA SER A 128 -1.77 26.82 22.02
C SER A 128 -0.84 26.73 20.80
N VAL A 129 0.01 27.74 20.60
CA VAL A 129 1.02 27.80 19.54
C VAL A 129 2.00 26.63 19.64
N MET A 130 2.51 26.29 20.83
CA MET A 130 3.41 25.14 20.99
C MET A 130 2.73 23.80 20.70
N CYS A 131 1.46 23.65 21.08
CA CYS A 131 0.66 22.47 20.74
C CYS A 131 0.46 22.34 19.22
N CYS A 132 -0.15 23.35 18.58
CA CYS A 132 -0.45 23.34 17.15
C CYS A 132 0.81 23.28 16.26
N GLY A 133 1.89 23.95 16.68
CA GLY A 133 3.19 23.89 16.00
C GLY A 133 3.80 22.50 16.03
N SER A 134 3.69 21.77 17.15
CA SER A 134 4.20 20.39 17.25
C SER A 134 3.44 19.41 16.35
N PHE A 135 2.10 19.50 16.28
CA PHE A 135 1.30 18.71 15.33
C PHE A 135 1.69 19.03 13.88
N THR A 136 1.84 20.31 13.53
CA THR A 136 2.27 20.73 12.18
C THR A 136 3.65 20.15 11.83
N GLY A 137 4.60 20.18 12.77
CA GLY A 137 5.93 19.59 12.59
C GLY A 137 5.91 18.07 12.41
N VAL A 138 5.05 17.35 13.13
CA VAL A 138 4.85 15.90 12.99
C VAL A 138 4.40 15.52 11.59
N VAL A 139 3.42 16.24 11.02
CA VAL A 139 2.91 15.93 9.67
C VAL A 139 4.03 16.05 8.61
N PHE A 140 4.90 17.05 8.70
CA PHE A 140 6.06 17.15 7.79
C PHE A 140 7.10 16.04 7.99
N LEU A 141 7.28 15.54 9.22
CA LEU A 141 8.15 14.39 9.49
C LEU A 141 7.54 13.09 8.93
N ASP A 142 6.22 12.94 8.95
CA ASP A 142 5.53 11.83 8.28
C ASP A 142 5.60 11.94 6.74
N VAL A 143 5.48 13.13 6.15
CA VAL A 143 5.79 13.35 4.71
C VAL A 143 7.20 12.88 4.37
N ALA A 144 8.21 13.25 5.18
CA ALA A 144 9.59 12.82 4.98
C ALA A 144 9.77 11.29 5.12
N TYR A 145 9.07 10.68 6.08
CA TYR A 145 9.03 9.22 6.25
C TYR A 145 8.42 8.51 5.03
N TYR A 146 7.24 8.94 4.56
CA TYR A 146 6.58 8.33 3.41
C TYR A 146 7.35 8.55 2.11
N LYS A 147 7.97 9.72 1.93
CA LYS A 147 8.91 9.95 0.81
C LYS A 147 10.06 8.95 0.83
N GLY A 148 10.79 8.87 1.95
CA GLY A 148 11.93 7.96 2.07
C GLY A 148 11.53 6.49 1.87
N LYS A 149 10.31 6.11 2.27
CA LYS A 149 9.76 4.78 2.03
C LYS A 149 9.40 4.54 0.56
N ALA A 150 8.79 5.51 -0.12
CA ALA A 150 8.46 5.42 -1.55
C ALA A 150 9.72 5.34 -2.43
N ASP A 151 10.73 6.17 -2.13
CA ASP A 151 12.03 6.16 -2.80
C ASP A 151 12.76 4.81 -2.58
N TRP A 152 12.74 4.27 -1.34
CA TRP A 152 13.30 2.94 -1.05
C TRP A 152 12.54 1.81 -1.76
N GLN A 153 11.20 1.86 -1.81
CA GLN A 153 10.41 0.87 -2.54
C GLN A 153 10.80 0.87 -4.02
N GLN A 154 10.87 2.04 -4.65
CA GLN A 154 11.28 2.19 -6.05
C GLN A 154 12.72 1.69 -6.30
N ALA A 155 13.66 2.01 -5.41
CA ALA A 155 15.05 1.53 -5.51
C ALA A 155 15.18 -0.01 -5.40
N ASN A 156 14.24 -0.67 -4.73
CA ASN A 156 14.18 -2.13 -4.61
C ASN A 156 13.17 -2.77 -5.60
N GLY A 157 12.69 -2.00 -6.59
CA GLY A 157 11.73 -2.44 -7.60
C GLY A 157 10.31 -2.71 -7.09
N MET A 158 10.01 -2.41 -5.82
CA MET A 158 8.72 -2.66 -5.18
C MET A 158 7.68 -1.60 -5.59
N ALA A 159 6.41 -1.99 -5.63
CA ALA A 159 5.31 -1.05 -5.83
C ALA A 159 5.29 0.03 -4.72
N ASN A 160 5.43 1.30 -5.12
CA ASN A 160 5.53 2.45 -4.21
C ASN A 160 4.22 3.26 -4.11
N GLY A 161 3.20 2.94 -4.91
CA GLY A 161 1.96 3.73 -5.01
C GLY A 161 1.29 4.01 -3.67
N GLY A 162 1.20 3.02 -2.78
CA GLY A 162 0.63 3.23 -1.44
C GLY A 162 1.40 4.26 -0.59
N SER A 163 2.73 4.20 -0.56
CA SER A 163 3.54 5.17 0.19
C SER A 163 3.54 6.55 -0.48
N THR A 164 3.46 6.60 -1.81
CA THR A 164 3.34 7.85 -2.58
C THR A 164 2.00 8.53 -2.30
N THR A 165 0.91 7.77 -2.26
CA THR A 165 -0.42 8.28 -1.89
C THR A 165 -0.44 8.81 -0.45
N SER A 166 0.14 8.07 0.51
CA SER A 166 0.29 8.57 1.89
C SER A 166 1.12 9.87 1.94
N MET A 167 2.24 9.95 1.21
CA MET A 167 3.06 11.17 1.13
C MET A 167 2.24 12.38 0.64
N VAL A 168 1.39 12.20 -0.39
CA VAL A 168 0.54 13.27 -0.92
C VAL A 168 -0.58 13.66 0.06
N ILE A 169 -1.20 12.70 0.75
CA ILE A 169 -2.24 12.96 1.75
C ILE A 169 -1.65 13.76 2.93
N GLU A 170 -0.53 13.31 3.50
CA GLU A 170 0.15 14.03 4.59
C GLU A 170 0.63 15.42 4.14
N LEU A 171 1.05 15.59 2.87
CA LEU A 171 1.43 16.90 2.35
C LEU A 171 0.24 17.87 2.29
N ILE A 172 -0.94 17.40 1.86
CA ILE A 172 -2.17 18.21 1.84
C ILE A 172 -2.58 18.59 3.26
N ILE A 173 -2.56 17.63 4.19
CA ILE A 173 -2.84 17.88 5.61
C ILE A 173 -1.82 18.89 6.18
N GLY A 174 -0.54 18.73 5.87
CA GLY A 174 0.54 19.61 6.34
C GLY A 174 0.37 21.04 5.86
N VAL A 175 -0.03 21.26 4.60
CA VAL A 175 -0.36 22.60 4.08
C VAL A 175 -1.56 23.20 4.81
N ILE A 176 -2.62 22.41 5.08
CA ILE A 176 -3.78 22.88 5.86
C ILE A 176 -3.35 23.25 7.30
N CYS A 177 -2.54 22.41 7.95
CA CYS A 177 -1.99 22.69 9.28
C CYS A 177 -1.15 23.96 9.31
N VAL A 178 -0.30 24.20 8.30
CA VAL A 178 0.48 25.46 8.19
C VAL A 178 -0.44 26.67 8.04
N VAL A 179 -1.48 26.61 7.20
CA VAL A 179 -2.42 27.73 7.06
C VAL A 179 -3.13 28.02 8.39
N LEU A 180 -3.62 26.99 9.09
CA LEU A 180 -4.25 27.16 10.40
C LEU A 180 -3.28 27.69 11.46
N PHE A 181 -2.02 27.23 11.45
CA PHE A 181 -0.96 27.71 12.34
C PHE A 181 -0.58 29.16 12.07
N LEU A 182 -0.50 29.58 10.80
CA LEU A 182 -0.26 30.98 10.43
C LEU A 182 -1.44 31.88 10.80
N LEU A 183 -2.69 31.40 10.69
CA LEU A 183 -3.87 32.13 11.17
C LEU A 183 -3.86 32.29 12.70
N LEU A 184 -3.43 31.26 13.44
CA LEU A 184 -3.25 31.34 14.90
C LEU A 184 -2.18 32.38 15.29
N LEU A 185 -1.02 32.35 14.62
CA LEU A 185 0.05 33.34 14.82
C LEU A 185 -0.37 34.76 14.44
N LEU A 186 -1.17 34.92 13.38
CA LEU A 186 -1.72 36.21 12.98
C LEU A 186 -2.71 36.74 14.02
N GLY A 187 -3.59 35.89 14.57
CA GLY A 187 -4.47 36.24 15.68
C GLY A 187 -3.69 36.77 16.89
N LEU A 188 -2.69 36.01 17.34
CA LEU A 188 -1.79 36.42 18.43
C LEU A 188 -0.98 37.69 18.13
N SER A 189 -0.78 38.04 16.85
CA SER A 189 -0.08 39.26 16.44
C SER A 189 -1.00 40.50 16.37
N LEU A 190 -2.31 40.32 16.58
CA LEU A 190 -3.33 41.36 16.51
C LEU A 190 -4.00 41.66 17.87
N GLU A 191 -3.66 40.89 18.91
CA GLU A 191 -4.04 41.10 20.32
C GLU A 191 -2.98 41.94 21.07
#